data_AF-A0A9E3AHE4-F1
#
_entry.id   AF-A0A9E3AHE4-F1
#
_cell.length_a   1.000
_cell.length_b   1.000
_cell.length_c   1.000
_cell.angle_alpha   90.00
_cell.angle_beta   90.00
_cell.angle_gamma   90.00
#
_symmetry.space_group_name_H-M   'P 1'
#
loop_
_entity.id
_entity.type
_entity.pdbx_description
1 polymer ?
#
loop_
_entity_poly.entity_id
_entity_poly.type
_entity_poly.pdbx_seq_one_letter_code
_entity_poly.pdbx_strand_id
1 'polypeptide(L)' 'MTRTASRTLALAALQSAYGEHLEPNLKRTIELVREAAALGAQVILPSELFQGPYFCVTQEEHWFRTA' A
#
# COMPACT_ATOMS: atom_id res chain seq x y z
N MET A 1 16.44 -16.01 29.46
CA MET A 1 15.63 -14.91 28.89
C MET A 1 16.54 -14.07 28.01
N THR A 2 16.55 -14.32 26.70
CA THR A 2 17.37 -13.55 25.76
C THR A 2 16.66 -12.22 25.51
N ARG A 3 17.27 -11.12 25.91
CA ARG A 3 16.72 -9.78 25.71
C ARG A 3 16.81 -9.47 24.21
N THR A 4 15.68 -9.46 23.50
CA THR A 4 15.63 -9.00 22.11
C THR A 4 16.18 -7.58 22.07
N ALA A 5 17.22 -7.34 21.27
CA ALA A 5 17.72 -5.99 21.07
C ALA A 5 16.63 -5.17 20.38
N SER A 6 16.18 -4.09 21.02
CA SER A 6 15.22 -3.15 20.43
C SER A 6 15.96 -2.30 19.39
N ARG A 7 15.44 -2.28 18.16
CA ARG A 7 15.94 -1.45 17.06
C ARG A 7 14.86 -0.45 16.68
N THR A 8 15.20 0.84 16.69
CA THR A 8 14.32 1.89 16.17
C THR A 8 14.25 1.79 14.65
N LEU A 9 13.03 1.87 14.11
CA LEU A 9 12.74 1.83 12.68
C LEU A 9 11.93 3.05 12.26
N ALA A 10 12.32 3.67 11.14
CA ALA A 10 11.48 4.65 10.47
C ALA A 10 10.45 3.94 9.58
N LEU A 11 9.18 4.32 9.71
CA LEU A 11 8.04 3.73 9.01
C LEU A 11 7.30 4.82 8.23
N ALA A 12 6.69 4.44 7.10
CA ALA A 12 5.75 5.29 6.38
C ALA A 12 4.44 4.52 6.09
N ALA A 13 3.31 5.14 6.39
CA ALA A 13 2.00 4.70 5.95
C ALA A 13 1.54 5.62 4.82
N LEU A 14 1.19 5.04 3.67
CA LEU A 14 0.82 5.82 2.49
C LEU A 14 -0.68 6.09 2.48
N GLN A 15 -1.06 7.31 2.11
CA GLN A 15 -2.45 7.69 1.90
C GLN A 15 -2.59 8.39 0.54
N SER A 16 -3.52 7.90 -0.29
CA SER A 16 -3.87 8.48 -1.58
C SER A 16 -5.32 8.16 -1.92
N ALA A 17 -5.94 8.98 -2.76
CA ALA A 17 -7.13 8.55 -3.49
C ALA A 17 -6.70 7.57 -4.59
N TYR A 18 -7.44 6.47 -4.73
CA TYR A 18 -7.28 5.48 -5.80
C TYR A 18 -8.54 5.46 -6.67
N GLY A 19 -8.36 5.16 -7.95
CA GLY A 19 -9.43 5.07 -8.95
C GLY A 19 -9.65 3.64 -9.45
N GLU A 20 -10.35 3.52 -10.57
CA GLU A 20 -10.77 2.24 -11.13
C GLU A 20 -9.66 1.46 -11.86
N HIS A 21 -8.59 2.15 -12.28
CA HIS A 21 -7.59 1.58 -13.18
C HIS A 21 -6.27 1.29 -12.48
N LEU A 22 -5.72 0.10 -12.74
CA LEU A 22 -4.46 -0.39 -12.17
C LEU A 22 -3.29 0.55 -12.42
N GLU A 23 -3.04 0.92 -13.67
CA GLU A 23 -1.85 1.70 -14.07
C GLU A 23 -1.70 3.05 -13.35
N PRO A 24 -2.71 3.95 -13.33
CA PRO A 24 -2.58 5.21 -12.61
C PRO A 24 -2.41 5.02 -11.10
N ASN A 25 -3.09 4.01 -10.52
CA ASN A 25 -2.95 3.68 -9.12
C ASN A 25 -1.54 3.19 -8.79
N LEU A 26 -1.00 2.27 -9.58
CA LEU A 26 0.34 1.72 -9.42
C LEU A 26 1.40 2.82 -9.55
N LYS A 27 1.29 3.68 -10.57
CA LYS A 27 2.18 4.83 -10.75
C LYS A 27 2.18 5.72 -9.51
N ARG A 28 0.99 6.05 -8.98
CA ARG A 28 0.85 6.88 -7.78
C ARG A 28 1.48 6.24 -6.55
N THR A 29 1.25 4.94 -6.33
CA THR A 29 1.85 4.19 -5.22
C THR A 29 3.38 4.15 -5.34
N ILE A 30 3.93 3.95 -6.54
CA ILE A 30 5.38 3.96 -6.77
C ILE A 30 5.99 5.32 -6.42
N GLU A 31 5.36 6.42 -6.83
CA GLU A 31 5.82 7.78 -6.50
C GLU A 31 5.87 8.00 -4.97
N LEU A 32 4.81 7.60 -4.25
CA LEU A 32 4.74 7.70 -2.79
C LEU A 32 5.76 6.81 -2.08
N VAL A 33 5.99 5.59 -2.59
CA VAL A 33 7.03 4.70 -2.05
C VAL A 33 8.41 5.33 -2.20
N ARG A 34 8.71 5.91 -3.37
CA ARG A 34 9.99 6.58 -3.62
C ARG A 34 10.18 7.80 -2.73
N GLU A 35 9.13 8.60 -2.55
CA GLU A 35 9.13 9.74 -1.63
C GLU A 35 9.41 9.31 -0.18
N ALA A 36 8.67 8.31 0.31
CA ALA A 36 8.86 7.79 1.67
C ALA A 36 10.27 7.21 1.88
N ALA A 37 10.81 6.49 0.88
CA ALA A 37 12.17 5.97 0.93
C ALA A 37 13.21 7.10 0.96
N ALA A 38 13.01 8.17 0.18
CA ALA A 38 13.88 9.35 0.19
C ALA A 38 13.85 10.10 1.54
N LEU A 39 12.73 10.02 2.27
CA LEU A 39 12.59 10.54 3.65
C LEU A 39 13.16 9.58 4.72
N GLY A 40 13.73 8.45 4.33
CA GLY A 40 14.40 7.52 5.23
C GLY A 40 13.50 6.42 5.80
N ALA A 41 12.28 6.23 5.29
CA ALA A 41 11.44 5.12 5.71
C ALA A 41 12.09 3.77 5.35
N GLN A 42 12.14 2.87 6.33
CA GLN A 42 12.72 1.53 6.19
C GLN A 42 11.64 0.46 5.93
N VAL A 43 10.39 0.79 6.27
CA VAL A 43 9.21 -0.02 6.02
C VAL A 43 8.11 0.91 5.54
N ILE A 44 7.48 0.58 4.42
CA ILE A 44 6.47 1.41 3.75
C ILE A 44 5.22 0.57 3.53
N LEU A 45 4.08 1.05 4.00
CA LEU A 45 2.79 0.35 3.95
C LEU A 45 1.79 1.10 3.04
N PRO A 46 1.45 0.56 1.86
CA PRO A 46 0.34 1.06 1.05
C PRO A 46 -1.02 0.63 1.62
N SER A 47 -2.09 1.28 1.15
CA SER A 47 -3.47 0.88 1.47
C SER A 47 -3.81 -0.49 0.87
N GLU A 48 -4.70 -1.22 1.53
CA GLU A 48 -5.26 -2.46 0.98
C GLU A 48 -5.96 -2.19 -0.37
N LEU A 49 -5.85 -3.15 -1.30
CA LEU A 49 -6.45 -3.10 -2.63
C LEU A 49 -6.18 -1.80 -3.43
N PHE A 50 -5.04 -1.13 -3.18
CA PHE A 50 -4.68 0.12 -3.87
C PHE A 50 -4.68 0.03 -5.41
N GLN A 51 -4.65 -1.18 -5.95
CA GLN A 51 -4.64 -1.46 -7.39
C GLN A 51 -5.98 -1.17 -8.08
N GLY A 52 -7.09 -1.02 -7.36
CA GLY A 52 -8.40 -0.78 -7.95
C GLY A 52 -9.46 -0.40 -6.93
N PRO A 53 -10.75 -0.49 -7.28
CA PRO A 53 -11.84 -0.22 -6.37
C PRO A 53 -11.83 -1.19 -5.18
N TYR A 54 -12.23 -0.68 -4.01
CA TYR A 54 -12.53 -1.52 -2.87
C TYR A 54 -13.85 -2.26 -3.12
N PHE A 55 -13.77 -3.41 -3.80
CA PHE A 55 -14.93 -4.12 -4.33
C PHE A 55 -15.72 -4.89 -3.26
N CYS A 56 -15.18 -5.06 -2.06
CA CYS A 56 -15.80 -5.81 -0.96
C CYS A 56 -17.05 -5.12 -0.36
N VAL A 57 -17.64 -4.16 -1.08
CA VAL A 57 -18.91 -3.51 -0.73
C VAL A 57 -20.12 -4.38 -1.10
N THR A 58 -19.97 -5.25 -2.09
CA THR A 58 -21.00 -6.17 -2.60
C THR A 58 -20.34 -7.51 -2.99
N GLN A 59 -21.11 -8.60 -2.95
CA GLN A 59 -20.62 -9.92 -3.39
C GLN A 59 -20.98 -10.11 -4.86
N GLU A 60 -20.11 -9.65 -5.75
CA GLU A 60 -20.30 -9.81 -7.19
C GLU A 60 -19.19 -10.70 -7.78
N GLU A 61 -19.59 -11.80 -8.43
CA GLU A 61 -18.66 -12.84 -8.92
C GLU A 61 -17.56 -12.29 -9.84
N HIS A 62 -17.86 -11.19 -10.56
CA HIS A 62 -16.93 -10.64 -11.54
C HIS A 62 -15.62 -10.15 -10.92
N TRP A 63 -15.63 -9.73 -9.64
CA TRP A 63 -14.45 -9.26 -8.91
C TRP A 63 -13.44 -10.37 -8.61
N PHE A 64 -13.91 -11.61 -8.42
CA PHE A 64 -13.04 -12.75 -8.11
C PHE A 64 -12.26 -13.28 -9.31
N ARG A 65 -12.55 -12.81 -10.53
CA ARG A 65 -11.83 -13.24 -11.74
C ARG A 65 -10.43 -12.62 -11.86
N THR A 66 -10.19 -11.52 -11.16
CA THR A 66 -8.96 -10.71 -11.26
C THR A 66 -8.36 -10.36 -9.90
N ALA A 67 -8.95 -10.88 -8.82
CA ALA A 67 -8.47 -10.71 -7.45
C ALA A 67 -7.25 -11.60 -7.15
#